data_AF-A0A316F680-F1
#
_entry.id   AF-A0A316F680-F1
#
_cell.length_a   1.000
_cell.length_b   1.000
_cell.length_c   1.000
_cell.angle_alpha   90.00
_cell.angle_beta   90.00
_cell.angle_gamma   90.00
#
_symmetry.space_group_name_H-M   'P 1'
#
loop_
_entity.id
_entity.type
_entity.pdbx_description
1 polymer ?
#
loop_
_entity_poly.entity_id
_entity_poly.type
_entity_poly.pdbx_seq_one_letter_code
_entity_poly.pdbx_strand_id
1 'polypeptide(L)'
;MSDAFGVHGAVVARFLDQVRRASTGDWRRYLEAVAGQPRGARREVLRTLEPRLGAAVETAVDRAADEAHRSLRLSSDRFPGVEARFIALHTDVITAALVLAAGDTLGPHARQVLLQPLADAGFEAAAHALPGSEPAA
;
A
#
# COMPACT_ATOMS: atom_id res chain seq x y z
N MET A 1 -9.83 16.07 -3.31
CA MET A 1 -9.83 14.61 -3.57
C MET A 1 -9.41 13.80 -2.34
N SER A 2 -8.53 14.32 -1.49
CA SER A 2 -8.14 13.70 -0.21
C SER A 2 -9.33 13.35 0.70
N ASP A 3 -10.34 14.22 0.78
CA ASP A 3 -11.41 14.08 1.78
C ASP A 3 -12.30 12.84 1.54
N ALA A 4 -12.31 12.31 0.31
CA ALA A 4 -13.03 11.08 -0.03
C ALA A 4 -12.41 9.82 0.60
N PHE A 5 -11.15 9.89 1.04
CA PHE A 5 -10.41 8.78 1.64
C PHE A 5 -10.43 8.79 3.18
N GLY A 6 -11.30 9.61 3.78
CA GLY A 6 -11.43 9.74 5.24
C GLY A 6 -10.35 10.63 5.88
N VAL A 7 -10.21 10.51 7.20
CA VAL A 7 -9.37 11.39 8.04
C VAL A 7 -7.89 11.40 7.60
N HIS A 8 -7.38 10.28 7.11
CA HIS A 8 -6.00 10.15 6.63
C HIS A 8 -5.86 10.34 5.12
N GLY A 9 -6.84 10.95 4.47
CA GLY A 9 -6.93 10.95 3.01
C GLY A 9 -5.84 11.72 2.28
N ALA A 10 -5.18 12.68 2.92
CA ALA A 10 -3.98 13.33 2.35
C ALA A 10 -2.81 12.34 2.19
N VAL A 11 -2.62 11.43 3.16
CA VAL A 11 -1.57 10.41 3.13
C VAL A 11 -1.87 9.39 2.03
N VAL A 12 -3.12 8.95 1.92
CA VAL A 12 -3.57 8.06 0.85
C VAL A 12 -3.36 8.70 -0.52
N ALA A 13 -3.76 9.96 -0.71
CA ALA A 13 -3.58 10.67 -1.97
C ALA A 13 -2.10 10.78 -2.37
N ARG A 14 -1.20 11.09 -1.42
CA ARG A 14 0.25 11.13 -1.64
C ARG A 14 0.80 9.76 -2.02
N PHE A 15 0.40 8.70 -1.30
CA PHE A 15 0.79 7.34 -1.65
C PHE A 15 0.36 6.96 -3.07
N LEU A 16 -0.88 7.25 -3.45
CA LEU A 16 -1.37 6.95 -4.80
C LEU A 16 -0.64 7.76 -5.88
N ASP A 17 -0.23 9.00 -5.61
CA ASP A 17 0.64 9.75 -6.53
C ASP A 17 2.05 9.11 -6.63
N GLN A 18 2.62 8.63 -5.53
CA GLN A 18 3.88 7.87 -5.56
C GLN A 18 3.73 6.57 -6.36
N VAL A 19 2.63 5.83 -6.18
CA VAL A 19 2.30 4.64 -6.96
C VAL A 19 2.30 4.96 -8.45
N ARG A 20 1.62 6.02 -8.89
CA ARG A 20 1.56 6.43 -10.31
C ARG A 20 2.93 6.80 -10.91
N ARG A 21 3.86 7.28 -10.09
CA ARG A 21 5.18 7.76 -10.52
C ARG A 21 6.30 6.74 -10.29
N ALA A 22 6.04 5.66 -9.56
CA ALA A 22 7.03 4.67 -9.21
C ALA A 22 7.59 3.98 -10.46
N SER A 23 8.91 3.87 -10.51
CA SER A 23 9.60 3.22 -11.61
C SER A 23 9.44 1.70 -11.54
N THR A 24 9.70 1.01 -12.65
CA THR A 24 9.81 -0.46 -12.64
C THR A 24 10.86 -0.95 -11.64
N GLY A 25 11.92 -0.19 -11.38
CA GLY A 25 12.95 -0.52 -10.40
C GLY A 25 12.45 -0.48 -8.96
N ASP A 26 11.60 0.49 -8.60
CA ASP A 26 11.01 0.59 -7.26
C ASP A 26 10.07 -0.59 -6.99
N TRP A 27 9.24 -0.94 -7.98
CA TRP A 27 8.39 -2.11 -7.90
C TRP A 27 9.15 -3.42 -7.84
N ARG A 28 10.30 -3.52 -8.53
CA ARG A 28 11.16 -4.70 -8.43
C ARG A 28 11.71 -4.83 -7.00
N ARG A 29 12.26 -3.76 -6.42
CA ARG A 29 12.74 -3.75 -5.03
C ARG A 29 11.64 -4.18 -4.07
N TYR A 30 10.43 -3.65 -4.24
CA TYR A 30 9.27 -4.06 -3.45
C TYR A 30 8.98 -5.58 -3.59
N LEU A 31 8.89 -6.09 -4.82
CA LEU A 31 8.57 -7.49 -5.09
C LEU A 31 9.63 -8.45 -4.54
N GLU A 32 10.90 -8.07 -4.62
CA GLU A 32 12.03 -8.80 -4.03
C GLU A 32 11.93 -8.82 -2.50
N ALA A 33 11.64 -7.68 -1.87
CA ALA A 33 11.48 -7.58 -0.41
C ALA A 33 10.35 -8.48 0.13
N VAL A 34 9.26 -8.68 -0.65
CA VAL A 34 8.11 -9.49 -0.24
C VAL A 34 8.16 -10.93 -0.77
N ALA A 35 9.18 -11.30 -1.54
CA ALA A 35 9.29 -12.63 -2.15
C ALA A 35 9.34 -13.75 -1.11
N GLY A 36 9.96 -13.50 0.05
CA GLY A 36 10.06 -14.43 1.18
C GLY A 36 8.91 -14.38 2.18
N GLN A 37 7.98 -13.42 2.06
CA GLN A 37 6.96 -13.20 3.09
C GLN A 37 5.72 -14.12 2.92
N PRO A 38 5.15 -14.64 4.03
CA PRO A 38 3.91 -15.42 3.99
C PRO A 38 2.73 -14.57 3.52
N ARG A 39 1.93 -15.09 2.58
CA ARG A 39 0.75 -14.39 2.03
C ARG A 39 -0.42 -14.24 3.04
N GLY A 40 -0.42 -15.04 4.11
CA GLY A 40 -1.55 -15.14 5.06
C GLY A 40 -1.81 -13.85 5.84
N ALA A 41 -0.76 -13.14 6.27
CA ALA A 41 -0.89 -11.95 7.11
C ALA A 41 -1.71 -10.83 6.45
N ARG A 42 -1.69 -10.73 5.10
CA ARG A 42 -2.40 -9.67 4.36
C ARG A 42 -3.91 -9.86 4.32
N ARG A 43 -4.38 -11.09 4.09
CA ARG A 43 -5.82 -11.39 4.04
C ARG A 43 -6.49 -11.18 5.39
N GLU A 44 -5.79 -11.53 6.46
CA GLU A 44 -6.30 -11.38 7.81
C GLU A 44 -6.45 -9.91 8.19
N VAL A 45 -5.51 -9.05 7.79
CA VAL A 45 -5.63 -7.61 8.06
C VAL A 45 -6.76 -6.96 7.25
N LEU A 46 -6.97 -7.33 5.99
CA LEU A 46 -8.10 -6.79 5.20
C LEU A 46 -9.46 -7.05 5.88
N ARG A 47 -9.68 -8.26 6.41
CA ARG A 47 -10.90 -8.58 7.18
C ARG A 47 -11.08 -7.72 8.44
N THR A 48 -9.98 -7.22 9.00
CA THR A 48 -10.03 -6.35 10.19
C THR A 48 -10.26 -4.87 9.85
N LEU A 49 -10.11 -4.49 8.58
CA LEU A 49 -10.24 -3.11 8.10
C LEU A 49 -11.66 -2.76 7.65
N GLU A 50 -12.36 -3.68 7.00
CA GLU A 50 -13.74 -3.50 6.50
C GLU A 50 -14.70 -2.89 7.54
N PRO A 51 -14.72 -3.29 8.83
CA PRO A 51 -15.66 -2.72 9.81
C PRO A 51 -15.30 -1.29 10.25
N ARG A 52 -14.07 -0.83 9.99
CA ARG A 52 -13.49 0.38 10.63
C ARG A 52 -13.47 1.60 9.72
N LEU A 53 -13.34 1.42 8.41
CA LEU A 53 -13.21 2.51 7.42
C LEU A 53 -14.57 3.07 6.96
N GLY A 54 -15.60 2.23 6.98
CA GLY A 54 -16.88 2.52 6.35
C GLY A 54 -16.86 2.30 4.84
N ALA A 55 -17.94 1.75 4.30
CA ALA A 55 -18.02 1.28 2.90
C ALA A 55 -17.71 2.36 1.85
N ALA A 56 -18.05 3.63 2.13
CA ALA A 56 -17.80 4.73 1.20
C ALA A 56 -16.30 5.05 1.06
N VAL A 57 -15.56 5.06 2.17
CA VAL A 57 -14.10 5.30 2.15
C VAL A 57 -13.40 4.12 1.50
N GLU A 58 -13.78 2.89 1.87
CA GLU A 58 -13.23 1.67 1.28
C GLU A 58 -13.41 1.67 -0.24
N THR A 59 -14.62 1.93 -0.74
CA THR A 59 -14.92 2.00 -2.17
C THR A 59 -14.11 3.08 -2.87
N ALA A 60 -13.96 4.26 -2.26
CA ALA A 60 -13.20 5.37 -2.83
C ALA A 60 -11.71 5.04 -2.91
N VAL A 61 -11.14 4.43 -1.87
CA VAL A 61 -9.73 4.03 -1.80
C VAL A 61 -9.45 2.91 -2.80
N ASP A 62 -10.28 1.87 -2.84
CA ASP A 62 -10.14 0.74 -3.76
C ASP A 62 -10.13 1.21 -5.22
N ARG A 63 -11.13 2.02 -5.61
CA ARG A 63 -11.20 2.59 -6.96
C ARG A 63 -9.97 3.42 -7.32
N ALA A 64 -9.50 4.27 -6.41
CA ALA A 64 -8.36 5.13 -6.67
C ALA A 64 -7.02 4.36 -6.72
N ALA A 65 -6.88 3.32 -5.90
CA ALA A 65 -5.75 2.40 -5.91
C ALA A 65 -5.70 1.57 -7.20
N ASP A 66 -6.84 1.05 -7.63
CA ASP A 66 -6.99 0.33 -8.89
C ASP A 66 -6.61 1.21 -10.09
N GLU A 67 -7.11 2.45 -10.13
CA GLU A 67 -6.74 3.42 -11.17
C GLU A 67 -5.24 3.75 -11.15
N ALA A 68 -4.67 3.98 -9.97
CA ALA A 68 -3.24 4.24 -9.83
C ALA A 68 -2.39 3.06 -10.33
N HIS A 69 -2.75 1.83 -9.96
CA HIS A 69 -2.06 0.63 -10.44
C HIS A 69 -2.16 0.48 -11.96
N ARG A 70 -3.36 0.62 -12.54
CA ARG A 70 -3.58 0.51 -13.99
C ARG A 70 -2.80 1.55 -14.78
N SER A 71 -2.55 2.74 -14.22
CA SER A 71 -1.76 3.78 -14.87
C SER A 71 -0.31 3.39 -15.13
N LEU A 72 0.24 2.45 -14.35
CA LEU A 72 1.64 2.04 -14.45
C LEU A 72 1.95 1.23 -15.70
N ARG A 73 0.93 0.61 -16.31
CA ARG A 73 1.07 -0.25 -17.50
C ARG A 73 2.21 -1.28 -17.37
N LEU A 74 2.37 -1.83 -16.16
CA LEU A 74 3.39 -2.84 -15.89
C LEU A 74 3.01 -4.15 -16.57
N SER A 75 4.03 -4.90 -16.95
CA SER A 75 3.89 -6.23 -17.53
C SER A 75 4.86 -7.18 -16.81
N SER A 76 4.43 -8.42 -16.62
CA SER A 76 5.13 -9.43 -15.82
C SER A 76 6.50 -9.82 -16.39
N ASP A 77 6.68 -9.72 -17.71
CA ASP A 77 7.95 -9.93 -18.42
C ASP A 77 9.08 -9.03 -17.92
N ARG A 78 8.75 -7.87 -17.33
CA ARG A 78 9.74 -6.94 -16.74
C ARG A 78 10.24 -7.36 -15.36
N PHE A 79 9.70 -8.44 -14.80
CA PHE A 79 9.97 -8.91 -13.45
C PHE A 79 10.39 -10.40 -13.41
N PRO A 80 11.47 -10.78 -14.11
CA PRO A 80 11.97 -12.15 -14.10
C PRO A 80 12.32 -12.61 -12.67
N GLY A 81 11.88 -13.81 -12.30
CA GLY A 81 12.14 -14.44 -11.01
C GLY A 81 11.17 -14.05 -9.88
N VAL A 82 10.29 -13.08 -10.10
CA VAL A 82 9.26 -12.66 -9.13
C VAL A 82 7.86 -12.56 -9.76
N GLU A 83 7.62 -13.26 -10.87
CA GLU A 83 6.37 -13.24 -11.64
C GLU A 83 5.17 -13.65 -10.79
N ALA A 84 5.34 -14.67 -9.94
CA ALA A 84 4.30 -15.12 -9.02
C ALA A 84 3.91 -14.05 -7.98
N ARG A 85 4.82 -13.09 -7.69
CA ARG A 85 4.56 -11.96 -6.80
C ARG A 85 3.95 -10.78 -7.54
N PHE A 86 4.30 -10.59 -8.81
CA PHE A 86 3.69 -9.56 -9.67
C PHE A 86 2.15 -9.67 -9.70
N ILE A 87 1.59 -10.89 -9.73
CA ILE A 87 0.13 -11.12 -9.71
C ILE A 87 -0.53 -10.49 -8.46
N ALA A 88 0.17 -10.47 -7.32
CA ALA A 88 -0.37 -9.93 -6.07
C ALA A 88 -0.18 -8.40 -5.94
N LEU A 89 0.55 -7.77 -6.86
CA LEU A 89 0.92 -6.36 -6.75
C LEU A 89 -0.29 -5.44 -6.68
N HIS A 90 -1.33 -5.73 -7.46
CA HIS A 90 -2.59 -4.98 -7.44
C HIS A 90 -3.23 -5.01 -6.03
N THR A 91 -3.38 -6.21 -5.46
CA THR A 91 -3.90 -6.40 -4.11
C THR A 91 -3.06 -5.68 -3.06
N ASP A 92 -1.74 -5.63 -3.25
CA ASP A 92 -0.83 -4.98 -2.32
C ASP A 92 -0.98 -3.46 -2.30
N VAL A 93 -1.14 -2.84 -3.47
CA VAL A 93 -1.40 -1.39 -3.58
C VAL A 93 -2.71 -1.03 -2.89
N ILE A 94 -3.79 -1.79 -3.15
CA ILE A 94 -5.09 -1.58 -2.49
C ILE A 94 -4.95 -1.75 -0.98
N THR A 95 -4.32 -2.84 -0.53
CA THR A 95 -4.12 -3.13 0.90
C THR A 95 -3.37 -2.00 1.58
N ALA A 96 -2.28 -1.52 0.99
CA ALA A 96 -1.50 -0.41 1.55
C ALA A 96 -2.32 0.89 1.63
N ALA A 97 -3.08 1.22 0.58
CA ALA A 97 -3.92 2.40 0.58
C ALA A 97 -5.02 2.32 1.67
N LEU A 98 -5.63 1.15 1.88
CA LEU A 98 -6.60 0.93 2.96
C LEU A 98 -5.96 1.02 4.35
N VAL A 99 -4.76 0.45 4.53
CA VAL A 99 -4.00 0.57 5.79
C VAL A 99 -3.70 2.04 6.10
N LEU A 100 -3.28 2.82 5.11
CA LEU A 100 -3.03 4.25 5.26
C LEU A 100 -4.30 5.03 5.58
N ALA A 101 -5.42 4.68 4.92
CA ALA A 101 -6.72 5.28 5.21
C ALA A 101 -7.18 4.99 6.64
N ALA A 102 -6.91 3.77 7.13
CA ALA A 102 -7.27 3.33 8.47
C ALA A 102 -6.40 3.96 9.56
N GLY A 103 -5.17 4.36 9.23
CA GLY A 103 -4.23 5.02 10.12
C GLY A 103 -4.06 4.28 11.46
N ASP A 104 -4.25 4.99 12.57
CA ASP A 104 -4.02 4.47 13.91
C ASP A 104 -5.05 3.43 14.39
N THR A 105 -6.12 3.20 13.63
CA THR A 105 -7.09 2.14 13.96
C THR A 105 -6.51 0.73 13.80
N LEU A 106 -5.41 0.59 13.06
CA LEU A 106 -4.61 -0.61 13.00
C LEU A 106 -3.50 -0.60 14.06
N GLY A 107 -3.33 -1.72 14.74
CA GLY A 107 -2.22 -1.92 15.67
C GLY A 107 -0.86 -1.67 14.99
N PRO A 108 0.13 -1.14 15.72
CA PRO A 108 1.42 -0.71 15.17
C PRO A 108 2.16 -1.84 14.45
N HIS A 109 2.08 -3.07 14.99
CA HIS A 109 2.69 -4.25 14.36
C HIS A 109 2.06 -4.57 13.00
N ALA A 110 0.72 -4.53 12.88
CA ALA A 110 0.04 -4.79 11.62
C ALA A 110 0.40 -3.75 10.55
N ARG A 111 0.48 -2.47 10.94
CA ARG A 111 0.96 -1.39 10.05
C ARG A 111 2.40 -1.64 9.60
N GLN A 112 3.28 -2.02 10.52
CA GLN A 112 4.67 -2.31 10.19
C GLN A 112 4.81 -3.46 9.19
N VAL A 113 4.13 -4.58 9.43
CA VAL A 113 4.16 -5.75 8.53
C VAL A 113 3.71 -5.38 7.11
N LEU A 114 2.75 -4.47 6.96
CA LEU A 114 2.15 -4.13 5.67
C LEU A 114 2.84 -2.97 4.94
N LEU A 115 3.32 -1.98 5.68
CA LEU A 115 3.88 -0.76 5.11
C LEU A 115 5.41 -0.80 5.02
N GLN A 116 6.10 -1.56 5.86
CA GLN A 116 7.57 -1.61 5.87
C GLN A 116 8.16 -1.98 4.49
N PRO A 117 7.67 -3.00 3.76
CA PRO A 117 8.25 -3.33 2.47
C PRO A 117 8.09 -2.23 1.41
N LEU A 118 7.03 -1.41 1.53
CA LEU A 118 6.83 -0.25 0.67
C LEU A 118 7.75 0.90 1.10
N ALA A 119 7.89 1.14 2.39
CA ALA A 119 8.85 2.12 2.91
C ALA A 119 10.28 1.79 2.45
N ASP A 120 10.70 0.53 2.56
CA ASP A 120 12.01 0.04 2.12
C ASP A 120 12.21 0.16 0.60
N ALA A 121 11.12 0.09 -0.17
CA ALA A 121 11.13 0.32 -1.61
C ALA A 121 11.14 1.80 -2.02
N GLY A 122 11.04 2.73 -1.06
CA GLY A 122 11.11 4.18 -1.28
C GLY A 122 9.76 4.91 -1.26
N PHE A 123 8.67 4.26 -0.86
CA PHE A 123 7.36 4.91 -0.75
C PHE A 123 7.27 5.72 0.55
N GLU A 124 7.63 6.99 0.49
CA GLU A 124 7.67 7.89 1.67
C GLU A 124 6.34 7.98 2.42
N ALA A 125 5.19 7.94 1.74
CA ALA A 125 3.90 7.97 2.41
C ALA A 125 3.68 6.73 3.30
N ALA A 126 4.21 5.57 2.89
CA ALA A 126 4.21 4.37 3.72
C ALA A 126 5.20 4.52 4.89
N ALA A 127 6.40 5.07 4.63
CA ALA A 127 7.41 5.31 5.67
C ALA A 127 6.88 6.23 6.78
N HIS A 128 6.28 7.37 6.44
CA HIS A 128 5.73 8.31 7.42
C HIS A 128 4.58 7.75 8.26
N ALA A 129 3.87 6.74 7.75
CA ALA A 129 2.77 6.09 8.46
C ALA A 129 3.23 4.96 9.40
N LEU A 130 4.54 4.63 9.41
CA LEU A 130 5.11 3.65 10.33
C LEU A 130 5.31 4.25 11.73
N PRO A 131 5.08 3.46 12.81
CA PRO A 131 5.32 3.90 14.18
C PRO A 131 6.78 4.34 14.37
N GLY A 132 6.99 5.48 15.05
CA GLY A 132 8.34 6.01 15.33
C GLY A 132 8.97 6.82 14.20
N SER A 133 8.23 7.12 13.12
CA SER A 133 8.69 7.93 11.99
C SER A 133 8.46 9.43 12.19
N GLU A 134 8.38 9.90 13.44
CA GLU A 134 8.30 11.34 13.72
C GLU A 134 9.58 12.02 13.20
N PRO A 135 9.47 13.13 12.44
CA PRO A 135 10.63 13.95 12.18
C PRO A 135 11.12 14.45 13.54
N ALA A 136 12.41 14.24 13.84
CA ALA A 136 13.05 14.95 14.93
C ALA A 136 12.77 16.45 14.72
N ALA A 137 12.07 17.05 15.68
CA ALA A 137 11.76 18.47 15.70
C ALA A 137 13.03 19.32 15.79
#